data_AF-A0A973VWZ9-F1
#
_entry.id   AF-A0A973VWZ9-F1
#
_cell.length_a   1.000
_cell.length_b   1.000
_cell.length_c   1.000
_cell.angle_alpha   90.00
_cell.angle_beta   90.00
_cell.angle_gamma   90.00
#
_symmetry.space_group_name_H-M   'P 1'
#
loop_
_entity.id
_entity.type
_entity.pdbx_description
1 polymer ?
#
loop_
_entity_poly.entity_id
_entity_poly.type
_entity_poly.pdbx_seq_one_letter_code
_entity_poly.pdbx_strand_id
1 'polypeptide(L)'
;MDKAKVTIAARMGDPGSVEFSDMKRAMRKNTLGRHVDTICGRVKGRSASGSENGDRPFLYLVKEDEAYVVDGKSGSAASIAYRNICN
;
A
#
# COMPACT_ATOMS: atom_id res chain seq x y z
N MET A 1 -0.45 12.98 -4.66
CA MET A 1 -0.62 11.63 -4.07
C MET A 1 -1.61 10.80 -4.88
N ASP A 2 -2.25 11.38 -5.89
CA ASP A 2 -3.43 10.84 -6.57
C ASP A 2 -3.13 9.57 -7.36
N LYS A 3 -1.98 9.53 -8.05
CA LYS A 3 -1.53 8.32 -8.74
C LYS A 3 -1.42 7.12 -7.81
N ALA A 4 -0.81 7.31 -6.63
CA ALA A 4 -0.73 6.26 -5.61
C ALA A 4 -2.14 5.78 -5.21
N LYS A 5 -3.06 6.70 -4.91
CA LYS A 5 -4.44 6.36 -4.55
C LYS A 5 -5.12 5.54 -5.64
N VAL A 6 -5.02 5.95 -6.91
CA VAL A 6 -5.60 5.23 -8.05
C VAL A 6 -4.99 3.82 -8.18
N THR A 7 -3.67 3.71 -8.16
CA THR A 7 -2.98 2.41 -8.30
C THR A 7 -3.29 1.46 -7.14
N ILE A 8 -3.42 1.97 -5.91
CA ILE A 8 -3.79 1.16 -4.75
C ILE A 8 -5.27 0.77 -4.80
N ALA A 9 -6.16 1.69 -5.14
CA ALA A 9 -7.60 1.43 -5.27
C ALA A 9 -7.88 0.33 -6.29
N ALA A 10 -7.15 0.32 -7.42
CA ALA A 10 -7.26 -0.71 -8.46
C ALA A 10 -6.87 -2.12 -7.98
N ARG A 11 -6.12 -2.24 -6.87
CA ARG A 11 -5.80 -3.54 -6.23
C ARG A 11 -6.82 -3.97 -5.19
N MET A 12 -7.84 -3.17 -4.93
CA MET A 12 -8.93 -3.46 -3.99
C MET A 12 -10.13 -4.05 -4.74
N GLY A 13 -11.01 -4.74 -4.01
CA GLY A 13 -12.19 -5.40 -4.60
C GLY A 13 -13.20 -4.42 -5.20
N ASP A 14 -13.42 -3.28 -4.54
CA ASP A 14 -14.20 -2.16 -5.06
C ASP A 14 -13.37 -0.86 -4.96
N PRO A 15 -12.74 -0.42 -6.04
CA PRO A 15 -11.89 0.78 -6.07
C PRO A 15 -12.62 2.08 -5.68
N GLY A 16 -13.94 2.16 -5.87
CA GLY A 16 -14.70 3.38 -5.59
C GLY A 16 -15.03 3.59 -4.12
N SER A 17 -14.91 2.54 -3.31
CA SER A 17 -15.26 2.54 -1.88
C SER A 17 -14.05 2.67 -0.95
N VAL A 18 -12.85 2.88 -1.50
CA VAL A 18 -11.62 2.83 -0.69
C VAL A 18 -11.39 4.14 0.07
N GLU A 19 -10.96 3.98 1.31
CA GLU A 19 -10.55 5.08 2.18
C GLU A 19 -9.07 4.93 2.52
N PHE A 20 -8.35 6.04 2.49
CA PHE A 20 -6.92 6.09 2.77
C PHE A 20 -6.65 6.86 4.06
N SER A 21 -5.75 6.33 4.88
CA SER A 21 -5.27 6.94 6.12
C SER A 21 -3.75 6.84 6.23
N ASP A 22 -3.16 7.66 7.10
CA ASP A 22 -1.73 7.65 7.45
C ASP A 22 -0.76 7.76 6.25
N MET A 23 -1.20 8.37 5.15
CA MET A 23 -0.40 8.50 3.94
C MET A 23 0.80 9.42 4.17
N LYS A 24 2.01 8.85 4.16
CA LYS A 24 3.27 9.58 4.30
C LYS A 24 4.21 9.26 3.15
N ARG A 25 4.62 10.29 2.41
CA ARG A 25 5.68 10.22 1.39
C ARG A 25 7.03 10.50 2.03
N ALA A 26 8.03 9.66 1.76
CA ALA A 26 9.40 9.87 2.20
C ALA A 26 10.39 9.11 1.30
N MET A 27 11.62 9.61 1.23
CA MET A 27 12.75 8.83 0.73
C MET A 27 13.13 7.79 1.78
N ARG A 28 12.96 6.51 1.46
CA ARG A 28 13.19 5.38 2.36
C ARG A 28 14.19 4.42 1.74
N LYS A 29 14.86 3.60 2.56
CA LYS A 29 15.73 2.54 2.04
C LYS A 29 14.89 1.30 1.72
N ASN A 30 15.05 0.75 0.53
CA ASN A 30 14.44 -0.53 0.17
C ASN A 30 15.20 -1.71 0.81
N THR A 31 14.72 -2.94 0.57
CA THR A 31 15.35 -4.18 1.07
C THR A 31 16.78 -4.41 0.60
N LEU A 32 17.23 -3.69 -0.43
CA LEU A 32 18.60 -3.71 -0.97
C LEU A 32 19.43 -2.52 -0.47
N GLY A 33 18.93 -1.73 0.48
CA GLY A 33 19.61 -0.55 1.04
C GLY A 33 19.62 0.69 0.13
N ARG A 34 18.91 0.67 -1.00
CA ARG A 34 18.85 1.79 -1.96
C ARG A 34 17.75 2.78 -1.56
N HIS A 35 18.02 4.08 -1.71
CA HIS A 35 17.00 5.11 -1.50
C HIS A 35 15.95 5.06 -2.60
N VAL A 36 14.69 4.97 -2.20
CA VAL A 36 13.51 4.94 -3.07
C VAL A 36 12.46 5.91 -2.55
N ASP A 37 11.86 6.67 -3.46
CA ASP A 37 10.74 7.56 -3.14
C ASP A 37 9.48 6.72 -2.92
N THR A 38 8.99 6.69 -1.69
CA THR A 38 7.93 5.77 -1.28
C THR A 38 6.81 6.53 -0.59
N ILE A 39 5.57 6.11 -0.85
CA ILE A 39 4.39 6.50 -0.09
C ILE A 39 3.93 5.28 0.72
N CYS A 40 3.91 5.42 2.03
CA CYS A 40 3.39 4.40 2.95
C CYS A 40 2.07 4.88 3.54
N GLY A 41 1.18 3.98 3.89
CA GLY A 41 -0.05 4.33 4.60
C GLY A 41 -0.94 3.12 4.81
N ARG A 42 -2.21 3.41 5.04
CA ARG A 42 -3.25 2.43 5.31
C ARG A 42 -4.42 2.63 4.35
N VAL A 43 -5.02 1.51 3.94
CA VAL A 43 -6.17 1.49 3.04
C VAL A 43 -7.24 0.56 3.60
N LYS A 44 -8.46 1.06 3.63
CA LYS A 44 -9.68 0.32 3.96
C LYS A 44 -10.57 0.32 2.73
N GLY A 45 -11.34 -0.74 2.52
CA GLY A 45 -12.28 -0.79 1.40
C GLY A 45 -13.29 -1.91 1.56
N ARG A 46 -14.25 -1.99 0.66
CA ARG A 46 -15.22 -3.07 0.66
C ARG A 46 -14.76 -4.24 -0.23
N SER A 47 -15.13 -5.46 0.13
CA SER A 47 -15.01 -6.62 -0.75
C SER A 47 -16.12 -6.58 -1.80
N ALA A 48 -15.97 -7.36 -2.87
CA ALA A 48 -17.00 -7.47 -3.90
C ALA A 48 -18.35 -8.01 -3.36
N SER A 49 -18.35 -8.73 -2.23
CA SER A 49 -19.56 -9.23 -1.56
C SER A 49 -20.12 -8.26 -0.51
N GLY A 50 -19.59 -7.05 -0.43
CA GLY A 50 -20.10 -6.01 0.46
C GLY A 50 -19.54 -6.05 1.89
N SER A 51 -18.73 -7.05 2.24
CA SER A 51 -18.06 -7.11 3.55
C SER A 51 -16.94 -6.08 3.62
N GLU A 52 -16.78 -5.41 4.77
CA GLU A 52 -15.62 -4.54 4.96
C GLU A 52 -14.34 -5.38 4.94
N ASN A 53 -13.40 -5.02 4.06
CA ASN A 53 -12.03 -5.44 4.24
C ASN A 53 -11.45 -4.63 5.39
N GLY A 54 -10.84 -5.31 6.36
CA GLY A 54 -10.12 -4.64 7.45
C GLY A 54 -9.04 -3.70 6.90
N ASP A 55 -8.64 -2.75 7.74
CA ASP A 55 -7.58 -1.79 7.42
C ASP A 55 -6.26 -2.52 7.12
N ARG A 56 -5.73 -2.32 5.90
CA ARG A 56 -4.50 -2.93 5.40
C ARG A 56 -3.40 -1.89 5.18
N PRO A 57 -2.18 -2.14 5.67
CA PRO A 57 -1.02 -1.37 5.28
C PRO A 57 -0.77 -1.46 3.76
N PHE A 58 -0.27 -0.38 3.18
CA PHE A 58 0.22 -0.37 1.80
C PHE A 58 1.56 0.39 1.68
N LEU A 59 2.32 0.05 0.63
CA LEU A 59 3.40 0.89 0.14
C LEU A 59 3.23 1.14 -1.36
N TYR A 60 3.70 2.29 -1.82
CA TYR A 60 3.72 2.67 -3.23
C TYR A 60 5.09 3.24 -3.58
N LEU A 61 5.72 2.67 -4.60
CA LEU A 61 7.02 3.08 -5.13
C LEU A 61 6.80 4.12 -6.24
N VAL A 62 7.21 5.36 -6.00
CA VAL A 62 6.79 6.50 -6.84
C VAL A 62 7.42 6.45 -8.23
N LYS A 63 8.67 6.02 -8.32
CA LYS A 63 9.40 5.97 -9.60
C LYS A 63 8.95 4.78 -10.44
N GLU A 64 8.66 3.66 -9.80
CA GLU A 64 8.26 2.40 -10.43
C GLU A 64 6.75 2.34 -10.74
N ASP A 65 5.95 3.24 -10.16
CA ASP A 65 4.48 3.25 -10.29
C ASP A 65 3.83 1.94 -9.79
N GLU A 66 4.45 1.32 -8.79
CA GLU A 66 4.01 0.04 -8.23
C GLU A 66 3.44 0.20 -6.83
N ALA A 67 2.28 -0.43 -6.58
CA ALA A 67 1.63 -0.49 -5.28
C ALA A 67 1.68 -1.91 -4.69
N TYR A 68 1.80 -2.02 -3.37
CA TYR A 68 1.70 -3.28 -2.65
C TYR A 68 0.74 -3.10 -1.48
N VAL A 69 -0.33 -3.90 -1.42
CA VAL A 69 -1.29 -3.93 -0.32
C VAL A 69 -1.03 -5.19 0.50
N VAL A 70 -0.86 -5.05 1.81
CA VAL A 70 -0.60 -6.18 2.72
C VAL A 70 -1.90 -6.90 3.02
N ASP A 71 -2.05 -8.13 2.53
CA ASP A 71 -3.27 -8.95 2.62
C ASP A 71 -3.35 -9.82 3.89
N GLY A 72 -2.52 -9.54 4.90
CA GLY A 72 -2.53 -10.23 6.19
C GLY A 72 -1.77 -11.56 6.23
N LYS A 73 -1.28 -12.07 5.08
CA LYS A 73 -0.37 -13.21 5.06
C LYS A 73 1.02 -12.79 5.55
N SER A 74 1.34 -13.18 6.77
CA SER A 74 2.67 -12.98 7.35
C SER A 74 3.74 -13.62 6.46
N GLY A 75 4.73 -12.83 6.05
CA GLY A 75 5.83 -13.29 5.19
C GLY A 75 5.62 -13.11 3.68
N SER A 76 4.49 -12.54 3.24
CA SER A 76 4.34 -12.14 1.82
C SER A 76 5.37 -11.06 1.45
N ALA A 77 5.76 -10.99 0.18
CA ALA A 77 6.71 -9.98 -0.30
C ALA A 77 6.25 -8.54 0.04
N ALA A 78 4.95 -8.27 -0.05
CA ALA A 78 4.35 -7.00 0.35
C ALA A 78 4.51 -6.72 1.85
N SER A 79 4.28 -7.73 2.71
CA SER A 79 4.45 -7.58 4.16
C SER A 79 5.92 -7.33 4.55
N ILE A 80 6.86 -8.01 3.90
CA ILE A 80 8.30 -7.84 4.12
C ILE A 80 8.76 -6.47 3.65
N ALA A 81 8.35 -6.05 2.44
CA ALA A 81 8.67 -4.75 1.89
C ALA A 81 8.12 -3.63 2.79
N TYR A 82 6.85 -3.71 3.19
CA TYR A 82 6.25 -2.72 4.07
C TYR A 82 7.02 -2.61 5.40
N ARG A 83 7.30 -3.75 6.06
CA ARG A 83 8.03 -3.75 7.33
C ARG A 83 9.44 -3.16 7.22
N ASN A 84 10.15 -3.39 6.13
CA ASN A 84 11.52 -2.92 5.99
C ASN A 84 11.61 -1.47 5.50
N ILE A 85 10.60 -0.99 4.76
CA ILE A 85 10.62 0.32 4.11
C ILE A 85 9.85 1.35 4.92
N CYS A 86 8.68 0.98 5.43
CA CYS A 86 7.68 1.89 5.99
C CYS A 86 7.70 2.01 7.53
N ASN A 87 8.47 1.16 8.23
CA ASN A 87 8.81 1.38 9.64
C ASN A 87 9.62 2.66 9.86
#